data_AF-A0AAJ2BWJ7-F1
#
_entry.id   AF-A0AAJ2BWJ7-F1
#
_cell.length_a   1.000
_cell.length_b   1.000
_cell.length_c   1.000
_cell.angle_alpha   90.00
_cell.angle_beta   90.00
_cell.angle_gamma   90.00
#
_symmetry.space_group_name_H-M   'P 1'
#
loop_
_entity.id
_entity.type
_entity.pdbx_description
1 polymer ?
#
loop_
_entity_poly.entity_id
_entity_poly.type
_entity_poly.pdbx_seq_one_letter_code
_entity_poly.pdbx_strand_id
1 'polypeptide(L)'
;MIISQNSKLQNPELEAEIYYLTTEEGGRYKPVYSGYRGQLYYNNQNWDAPQEFIDKEVCYMGETVKVYLQTLSPHFHIGQFFKGQIFEIREGSIIVGKGQITKVIRPDFNYWDFESFQSQLPENYKPFDFKSINKTMIDIKSLMDKMKQIESIKFAKKTSGNNQRLIVECQLKNKNSALRPFADELYKNWNDLFPLKDSFFKIKTYWYEDSFELELFFAICDHNNNIYITGSMIVSTR
;
A
#
# COMPACT_ATOMS: atom_id res chain seq x y z
N MET A 1 6.68 38.50 5.04
CA MET A 1 6.81 37.62 3.86
C MET A 1 7.76 36.50 4.25
N ILE A 2 7.22 35.35 4.69
CA ILE A 2 8.04 34.18 5.02
C ILE A 2 7.80 33.19 3.89
N ILE A 3 8.68 33.25 2.88
CA ILE A 3 8.81 32.15 1.91
C ILE A 3 9.68 31.14 2.65
N SER A 4 9.07 30.11 3.24
CA SER A 4 9.84 29.02 3.82
C SER A 4 10.50 28.23 2.69
N GLN A 5 11.77 28.52 2.46
CA GLN A 5 12.64 27.61 1.73
C GLN A 5 12.71 26.26 2.46
N ASN A 6 12.80 25.19 1.67
CA ASN A 6 13.08 23.80 2.01
C ASN A 6 11.91 22.93 2.46
N SER A 7 11.15 22.43 1.49
CA SER A 7 10.62 21.07 1.58
C SER A 7 11.02 20.30 0.33
N LYS A 8 12.31 19.98 0.22
CA LYS A 8 12.78 18.93 -0.68
C LYS A 8 12.34 17.60 -0.10
N LEU A 9 11.62 16.79 -0.88
CA LEU A 9 11.25 15.44 -0.49
C LEU A 9 12.51 14.69 -0.09
N GLN A 10 12.53 14.14 1.12
CA GLN A 10 13.72 13.44 1.62
C GLN A 10 13.94 12.12 0.88
N ASN A 11 12.83 11.42 0.60
CA ASN A 11 12.83 10.12 -0.04
C ASN A 11 11.67 10.09 -1.05
N PRO A 12 11.87 10.60 -2.28
CA PRO A 12 10.90 10.44 -3.36
C PRO A 12 10.51 8.97 -3.56
N GLU A 13 9.22 8.68 -3.61
CA GLU A 13 8.71 7.30 -3.71
C GLU A 13 8.20 6.97 -5.11
N LEU A 14 7.66 7.98 -5.80
CA LEU A 14 7.12 7.88 -7.16
C LEU A 14 7.57 9.08 -8.00
N GLU A 15 7.71 8.85 -9.30
CA GLU A 15 7.77 9.89 -10.32
C GLU A 15 6.48 9.84 -11.13
N ALA A 16 5.91 11.00 -11.45
CA ALA A 16 4.66 11.10 -12.19
C ALA A 16 4.59 12.34 -13.06
N GLU A 17 3.67 12.30 -14.03
CA GLU A 17 3.19 13.49 -14.73
C GLU A 17 1.79 13.82 -14.23
N ILE A 18 1.53 15.10 -13.93
CA ILE A 18 0.24 15.59 -13.44
C ILE A 18 -0.22 16.74 -14.33
N TYR A 19 -1.39 16.58 -14.93
CA TYR A 19 -2.17 17.64 -15.57
C TYR A 19 -3.10 18.27 -14.52
N TYR A 20 -2.96 19.58 -14.26
CA TYR A 20 -3.89 20.29 -13.38
C TYR A 20 -5.06 20.84 -14.20
N LEU A 21 -6.28 20.55 -13.73
CA LEU A 21 -7.50 20.92 -14.44
C LEU A 21 -7.68 22.44 -14.50
N THR A 22 -8.18 22.93 -15.64
CA THR A 22 -8.65 24.32 -15.79
C THR A 22 -9.86 24.59 -14.88
N THR A 23 -10.17 25.87 -14.67
CA THR A 23 -11.39 26.26 -13.94
C THR A 23 -12.66 25.77 -14.65
N GLU A 24 -12.67 25.74 -15.99
CA GLU A 24 -13.79 25.24 -16.79
C GLU A 24 -14.00 23.72 -16.62
N GLU A 25 -12.93 22.98 -16.39
CA GLU A 25 -12.96 21.56 -16.05
C GLU A 25 -13.28 21.28 -14.56
N GLY A 26 -13.59 22.32 -13.78
CA GLY A 26 -13.89 22.22 -12.34
C GLY A 26 -12.65 22.22 -11.43
N GLY A 27 -11.49 22.55 -11.99
CA GLY A 27 -10.22 22.66 -11.27
C GLY A 27 -10.07 23.96 -10.48
N ARG A 28 -8.81 24.30 -10.17
CA ARG A 28 -8.52 25.52 -9.41
C ARG A 28 -8.57 26.75 -10.30
N TYR A 29 -8.73 27.91 -9.66
CA TYR A 29 -8.49 29.20 -10.31
C TYR A 29 -7.03 29.65 -10.15
N LYS A 30 -6.42 29.39 -8.98
CA LYS A 30 -5.05 29.80 -8.69
C LYS A 30 -4.03 28.73 -9.11
N PRO A 31 -2.84 29.14 -9.58
CA PRO A 31 -1.73 28.23 -9.86
C PRO A 31 -1.36 27.36 -8.66
N VAL A 32 -0.68 26.25 -8.96
CA VAL A 32 -0.09 25.34 -7.97
C VAL A 32 1.41 25.57 -7.94
N TYR A 33 2.00 25.56 -6.75
CA TYR A 33 3.43 25.76 -6.53
C TYR A 33 4.08 24.44 -6.11
N SER A 34 5.38 24.28 -6.38
CA SER A 34 6.15 23.14 -5.87
C SER A 34 6.04 23.02 -4.33
N GLY A 35 5.99 21.80 -3.82
CA GLY A 35 5.67 21.50 -2.42
C GLY A 35 4.16 21.47 -2.12
N TYR A 36 3.32 21.53 -3.16
CA TYR A 36 1.87 21.41 -3.03
C TYR A 36 1.47 20.09 -2.35
N ARG A 37 0.44 20.16 -1.50
CA ARG A 37 -0.05 19.05 -0.67
C ARG A 37 -1.45 18.62 -1.08
N GLY A 38 -1.68 18.47 -2.38
CA GLY A 38 -2.89 17.82 -2.88
C GLY A 38 -2.93 16.34 -2.48
N GLN A 39 -4.13 15.80 -2.33
CA GLN A 39 -4.32 14.39 -1.97
C GLN A 39 -4.18 13.52 -3.22
N LEU A 40 -3.33 12.51 -3.15
CA LEU A 40 -3.24 11.46 -4.15
C LEU A 40 -4.45 10.52 -3.97
N TYR A 41 -5.33 10.48 -4.96
CA TYR A 41 -6.51 9.63 -4.95
C TYR A 41 -6.34 8.43 -5.88
N TYR A 42 -6.38 7.24 -5.29
CA TYR A 42 -6.37 5.96 -5.98
C TYR A 42 -7.04 4.90 -5.11
N ASN A 43 -7.54 3.81 -5.72
CA ASN A 43 -8.24 2.73 -5.01
C ASN A 43 -9.34 3.23 -4.06
N ASN A 44 -10.09 4.25 -4.48
CA ASN A 44 -11.15 4.90 -3.71
C ASN A 44 -10.71 5.53 -2.38
N GLN A 45 -9.42 5.87 -2.22
CA GLN A 45 -8.88 6.46 -1.01
C GLN A 45 -8.03 7.70 -1.31
N ASN A 46 -8.11 8.68 -0.42
CA ASN A 46 -7.29 9.89 -0.44
C ASN A 46 -6.06 9.71 0.44
N TRP A 47 -4.90 10.02 -0.11
CA TRP A 47 -3.62 9.93 0.60
C TRP A 47 -2.89 11.26 0.54
N ASP A 48 -2.44 11.74 1.69
CA ASP A 48 -1.58 12.93 1.71
C ASP A 48 -0.24 12.59 1.08
N ALA A 49 0.09 13.28 -0.02
CA ALA A 49 1.32 13.08 -0.77
C ALA A 49 1.85 14.42 -1.28
N PRO A 50 2.75 15.08 -0.53
CA PRO A 50 3.49 16.24 -1.01
C PRO A 50 4.12 16.00 -2.39
N GLN A 51 4.04 17.03 -3.22
CA GLN A 51 4.41 17.00 -4.63
C GLN A 51 5.53 18.00 -4.86
N GLU A 52 6.70 17.52 -5.27
CA GLU A 52 7.83 18.38 -5.66
C GLU A 52 7.95 18.37 -7.17
N PHE A 53 7.87 19.55 -7.78
CA PHE A 53 7.96 19.69 -9.22
C PHE A 53 9.42 19.58 -9.66
N ILE A 54 9.67 18.89 -10.77
CA ILE A 54 11.04 18.59 -11.23
C ILE A 54 11.62 19.76 -12.02
N ASP A 55 10.84 20.30 -12.97
CA ASP A 55 11.36 21.23 -13.98
C ASP A 55 10.96 22.71 -13.73
N LYS A 56 10.00 22.97 -12.83
CA LYS A 56 9.44 24.31 -12.62
C LYS A 56 8.91 24.50 -11.20
N GLU A 57 8.86 25.73 -10.70
CA GLU A 57 8.33 26.04 -9.36
C GLU A 57 6.82 26.28 -9.33
N VAL A 58 6.21 26.56 -10.49
CA VAL A 58 4.79 26.92 -10.62
C VAL A 58 4.18 26.20 -11.80
N CYS A 59 2.96 25.69 -11.62
CA CYS A 59 2.13 25.12 -12.68
C CYS A 59 0.83 25.92 -12.79
N TYR A 60 0.56 26.43 -13.99
CA TYR A 60 -0.72 27.06 -14.29
C TYR A 60 -1.77 26.00 -14.62
N MET A 61 -3.04 26.38 -14.51
CA MET A 61 -4.16 25.46 -14.74
C MET A 61 -4.30 25.17 -16.24
N GLY A 62 -4.50 23.91 -16.60
CA GLY A 62 -4.41 23.43 -17.98
C GLY A 62 -3.01 23.02 -18.42
N GLU A 63 -2.02 23.03 -17.53
CA GLU A 63 -0.67 22.55 -17.82
C GLU A 63 -0.39 21.19 -17.18
N THR A 64 0.58 20.49 -17.75
CA THR A 64 1.20 19.29 -17.18
C THR A 64 2.54 19.63 -16.53
N VAL A 65 2.85 18.94 -15.43
CA VAL A 65 4.14 19.03 -14.73
C VAL A 65 4.64 17.63 -14.38
N LYS A 66 5.96 17.45 -14.43
CA LYS A 66 6.64 16.27 -13.88
C LYS A 66 6.92 16.48 -12.41
N VAL A 67 6.61 15.48 -11.59
CA VAL A 67 6.70 15.57 -10.13
C VAL A 67 7.36 14.35 -9.51
N TYR A 68 8.00 14.59 -8.38
CA TYR A 68 8.24 13.57 -7.37
C TYR A 68 7.10 13.60 -6.34
N LEU A 69 6.68 12.42 -5.90
CA LEU A 69 5.67 12.25 -4.84
C LEU A 69 6.29 11.49 -3.67
N GLN A 70 5.94 11.90 -2.45
CA GLN A 70 6.26 11.18 -1.22
C GLN A 70 5.02 11.11 -0.34
N THR A 71 4.58 9.92 0.03
CA THR A 71 3.37 9.69 0.82
C THR A 71 3.64 9.83 2.32
N LEU A 72 2.62 10.22 3.09
CA LEU A 72 2.73 10.31 4.56
C LEU A 72 2.48 8.97 5.26
N SER A 73 2.01 7.94 4.54
CA SER A 73 1.59 6.65 5.13
C SER A 73 2.13 5.47 4.30
N PRO A 74 3.48 5.33 4.21
CA PRO A 74 4.14 4.46 3.23
C PRO A 74 3.68 3.00 3.22
N HIS A 75 3.30 2.44 4.37
CA HIS A 75 2.95 1.02 4.47
C HIS A 75 1.67 0.63 3.70
N PHE A 76 0.76 1.57 3.47
CA PHE A 76 -0.47 1.32 2.67
C PHE A 76 -0.22 1.31 1.16
N HIS A 77 0.96 1.76 0.75
CA HIS A 77 1.37 1.93 -0.63
C HIS A 77 2.20 0.75 -1.18
N ILE A 78 2.67 -0.12 -0.29
CA ILE A 78 3.41 -1.34 -0.63
C ILE A 78 2.54 -2.22 -1.54
N GLY A 79 3.10 -2.64 -2.68
CA GLY A 79 2.40 -3.50 -3.63
C GLY A 79 1.28 -2.83 -4.45
N GLN A 80 1.21 -1.50 -4.51
CA GLN A 80 0.06 -0.79 -5.09
C GLN A 80 0.32 -0.13 -6.44
N PHE A 81 1.58 0.13 -6.81
CA PHE A 81 1.91 1.07 -7.89
C PHE A 81 2.64 0.42 -9.06
N PHE A 82 2.28 0.79 -10.29
CA PHE A 82 3.00 0.40 -11.50
C PHE A 82 3.11 1.57 -12.49
N LYS A 83 4.09 1.49 -13.40
CA LYS A 83 4.26 2.50 -14.46
C LYS A 83 3.03 2.53 -15.36
N GLY A 84 2.53 3.74 -15.63
CA GLY A 84 1.32 3.98 -16.42
C GLY A 84 0.04 4.02 -15.60
N GLN A 85 0.09 3.70 -14.30
CA GLN A 85 -1.07 3.78 -13.41
C GLN A 85 -1.58 5.22 -13.32
N ILE A 86 -2.88 5.38 -13.52
CA ILE A 86 -3.58 6.66 -13.47
C ILE A 86 -4.07 6.91 -12.04
N PHE A 87 -4.01 8.16 -11.60
CA PHE A 87 -4.53 8.63 -10.33
C PHE A 87 -5.12 10.04 -10.49
N GLU A 88 -5.81 10.50 -9.46
CA GLU A 88 -6.33 11.87 -9.39
C GLU A 88 -5.62 12.65 -8.28
N ILE A 89 -5.52 13.97 -8.43
CA ILE A 89 -5.15 14.87 -7.35
C ILE A 89 -6.43 15.55 -6.85
N ARG A 90 -6.67 15.48 -5.55
CA ARG A 90 -7.88 16.02 -4.91
C ARG A 90 -7.57 17.07 -3.84
N GLU A 91 -8.49 18.01 -3.70
CA GLU A 91 -8.62 18.89 -2.54
C GLU A 91 -9.93 18.55 -1.83
N GLY A 92 -9.87 17.65 -0.84
CA GLY A 92 -11.05 17.08 -0.22
C GLY A 92 -11.85 16.27 -1.23
N SER A 93 -13.06 16.72 -1.56
CA SER A 93 -13.94 16.02 -2.50
C SER A 93 -13.70 16.41 -3.97
N ILE A 94 -13.02 17.52 -4.24
CA ILE A 94 -12.86 18.10 -5.58
C ILE A 94 -11.63 17.51 -6.26
N ILE A 95 -11.76 17.10 -7.52
CA ILE A 95 -10.63 16.70 -8.37
C ILE A 95 -10.03 17.96 -8.97
N VAL A 96 -8.74 18.18 -8.73
CA VAL A 96 -8.00 19.36 -9.22
C VAL A 96 -6.91 18.99 -10.24
N GLY A 97 -6.63 17.71 -10.42
CA GLY A 97 -5.67 17.23 -11.41
C GLY A 97 -5.81 15.75 -11.69
N LYS A 98 -5.23 15.32 -12.80
CA LYS A 98 -5.12 13.91 -13.24
C LYS A 98 -3.66 13.60 -13.45
N GLY A 99 -3.20 12.46 -12.94
CA GLY A 99 -1.81 12.08 -13.05
C GLY A 99 -1.61 10.66 -13.53
N GLN A 100 -0.39 10.40 -14.00
CA GLN A 100 0.07 9.10 -14.43
C GLN A 100 1.47 8.83 -13.86
N ILE A 101 1.65 7.67 -13.22
CA ILE A 101 2.94 7.25 -12.69
C ILE A 101 3.90 6.97 -13.85
N THR A 102 5.04 7.66 -13.90
CA THR A 102 6.08 7.43 -14.89
C THR A 102 7.15 6.46 -14.39
N LYS A 103 7.37 6.41 -13.08
CA LYS A 103 8.32 5.51 -12.42
C LYS A 103 7.95 5.24 -10.96
N VAL A 104 8.08 3.99 -10.53
CA VAL A 104 8.08 3.62 -9.11
C VAL A 104 9.52 3.68 -8.61
N ILE A 105 9.83 4.61 -7.70
CA ILE A 105 11.20 4.82 -7.19
C ILE A 105 11.46 3.90 -6.01
N ARG A 106 10.48 3.78 -5.10
CA ARG A 106 10.56 2.91 -3.94
C ARG A 106 10.19 1.47 -4.32
N PRO A 107 11.12 0.49 -4.33
CA PRO A 107 10.88 -0.79 -4.99
C PRO A 107 9.76 -1.65 -4.39
N ASP A 108 9.53 -1.57 -3.08
CA ASP A 108 8.46 -2.28 -2.36
C ASP A 108 7.05 -1.76 -2.72
N PHE A 109 6.94 -0.60 -3.38
CA PHE A 109 5.66 -0.07 -3.88
C PHE A 109 5.22 -0.72 -5.20
N ASN A 110 6.11 -1.44 -5.89
CA ASN A 110 5.77 -2.08 -7.16
C ASN A 110 4.58 -3.01 -6.99
N TYR A 111 3.60 -2.88 -7.89
CA TYR A 111 2.38 -3.65 -7.88
C TYR A 111 2.69 -5.14 -7.94
N TRP A 112 1.96 -5.89 -7.12
CA TRP A 112 1.88 -7.32 -7.23
C TRP A 112 0.48 -7.81 -6.83
N ASP A 113 0.19 -9.02 -7.28
CA ASP A 113 -0.90 -9.86 -6.88
C ASP A 113 -0.43 -11.33 -6.89
N PHE A 114 -1.29 -12.26 -6.50
CA PHE A 114 -0.88 -13.66 -6.43
C PHE A 114 -0.48 -14.24 -7.80
N GLU A 115 -1.14 -13.81 -8.87
CA GLU A 115 -0.89 -14.33 -10.22
C GLU A 115 0.47 -13.86 -10.73
N SER A 116 0.74 -12.55 -10.67
CA SER A 116 2.02 -11.97 -11.03
C SER A 116 3.16 -12.52 -10.18
N PHE A 117 2.96 -12.66 -8.86
CA PHE A 117 3.93 -13.32 -7.97
C PHE A 117 4.24 -14.75 -8.44
N GLN A 118 3.22 -15.58 -8.65
CA GLN A 118 3.42 -16.98 -9.06
C GLN A 118 4.07 -17.09 -10.44
N SER A 119 3.73 -16.21 -11.38
CA SER A 119 4.32 -16.19 -12.73
C SER A 119 5.81 -15.87 -12.75
N GLN A 120 6.32 -15.21 -11.71
CA GLN A 120 7.72 -14.82 -11.56
C GLN A 120 8.57 -15.89 -10.86
N LEU A 121 7.92 -16.90 -10.26
CA LEU A 121 8.64 -17.97 -9.57
C LEU A 121 9.29 -18.94 -10.57
N PRO A 122 10.50 -19.43 -10.29
CA PRO A 122 11.08 -20.53 -11.06
C PRO A 122 10.21 -21.79 -11.02
N GLU A 123 10.24 -22.60 -12.08
CA GLU A 123 9.38 -23.80 -12.24
C GLU A 123 9.50 -24.83 -11.11
N ASN A 124 10.65 -24.86 -10.42
CA ASN A 124 10.89 -25.78 -9.31
C ASN A 124 10.22 -25.35 -7.99
N TYR A 125 9.62 -24.15 -7.93
CA TYR A 125 8.91 -23.67 -6.75
C TYR A 125 7.57 -24.36 -6.61
N LYS A 126 7.30 -24.87 -5.40
CA LYS A 126 6.05 -25.55 -5.08
C LYS A 126 5.27 -24.81 -4.00
N PRO A 127 3.93 -24.85 -4.03
CA PRO A 127 3.16 -24.39 -2.89
C PRO A 127 3.53 -25.19 -1.64
N PHE A 128 3.35 -24.59 -0.48
CA PHE A 128 3.64 -25.20 0.82
C PHE A 128 3.05 -26.60 1.01
N ASP A 129 3.75 -27.41 1.78
CA ASP A 129 3.25 -28.67 2.32
C ASP A 129 2.59 -28.48 3.69
N PHE A 130 2.05 -29.57 4.26
CA PHE A 130 1.39 -29.56 5.56
C PHE A 130 2.32 -29.15 6.72
N LYS A 131 3.62 -29.47 6.64
CA LYS A 131 4.59 -29.15 7.70
C LYS A 131 4.92 -27.65 7.69
N SER A 132 5.18 -27.11 6.50
CA SER A 132 5.54 -25.73 6.27
C SER A 132 4.39 -24.79 6.62
N ILE A 133 3.15 -25.13 6.23
CA ILE A 133 1.99 -24.33 6.65
C ILE A 133 1.80 -24.29 8.16
N ASN A 134 2.02 -25.40 8.87
CA ASN A 134 1.87 -25.41 10.32
C ASN A 134 2.93 -24.53 11.00
N LYS A 135 4.17 -24.56 10.50
CA LYS A 135 5.23 -23.65 10.96
C LYS A 135 4.83 -22.19 10.76
N THR A 136 4.41 -21.82 9.55
CA THR A 136 3.98 -20.45 9.25
C THR A 136 2.75 -20.02 10.05
N MET A 137 1.80 -20.92 10.31
CA MET A 137 0.68 -20.65 11.20
C MET A 137 1.13 -20.35 12.64
N ILE A 138 2.13 -21.07 13.15
CA ILE A 138 2.73 -20.82 14.47
C ILE A 138 3.44 -19.46 14.47
N ASP A 139 4.23 -19.17 13.43
CA ASP A 139 4.97 -17.92 13.30
C ASP A 139 4.01 -16.71 13.24
N ILE A 140 2.97 -16.78 12.40
CA ILE A 140 1.92 -15.75 12.32
C ILE A 140 1.16 -15.63 13.64
N LYS A 141 0.80 -16.75 14.29
CA LYS A 141 0.13 -16.71 15.59
C LYS A 141 1.01 -16.01 16.62
N SER A 142 2.29 -16.35 16.70
CA SER A 142 3.25 -15.72 17.62
C SER A 142 3.40 -14.22 17.35
N LEU A 143 3.38 -13.80 16.08
CA LEU A 143 3.37 -12.39 15.69
C LEU A 143 2.13 -11.69 16.22
N MET A 144 0.96 -12.26 15.96
CA MET A 144 -0.33 -11.66 16.33
C MET A 144 -0.53 -11.65 17.85
N ASP A 145 -0.11 -12.69 18.57
CA ASP A 145 -0.20 -12.74 20.04
C ASP A 145 0.63 -11.62 20.73
N LYS A 146 1.61 -11.02 20.06
CA LYS A 146 2.34 -9.84 20.56
C LYS A 146 1.52 -8.55 20.51
N MET A 147 0.51 -8.50 19.64
CA MET A 147 -0.32 -7.31 19.45
C MET A 147 -1.47 -7.30 20.46
N LYS A 148 -1.42 -6.37 21.41
CA LYS A 148 -2.37 -6.32 22.55
C LYS A 148 -3.83 -6.14 22.12
N GLN A 149 -4.07 -5.59 20.94
CA GLN A 149 -5.38 -5.26 20.39
C GLN A 149 -6.14 -6.50 19.91
N ILE A 150 -5.47 -7.64 19.71
CA ILE A 150 -6.09 -8.84 19.13
C ILE A 150 -6.86 -9.62 20.20
N GLU A 151 -8.11 -9.96 19.88
CA GLU A 151 -9.01 -10.76 20.71
C GLU A 151 -8.97 -12.24 20.33
N SER A 152 -9.08 -12.54 19.03
CA SER A 152 -9.09 -13.90 18.54
C SER A 152 -8.46 -14.01 17.16
N ILE A 153 -7.92 -15.20 16.87
CA ILE A 153 -7.29 -15.56 15.60
C ILE A 153 -7.84 -16.92 15.16
N LYS A 154 -8.30 -17.01 13.92
CA LYS A 154 -8.71 -18.25 13.28
C LYS A 154 -7.92 -18.46 12.00
N PHE A 155 -7.59 -19.71 11.72
CA PHE A 155 -6.88 -20.09 10.51
C PHE A 155 -7.79 -20.96 9.66
N ALA A 156 -7.86 -20.65 8.37
CA ALA A 156 -8.52 -21.45 7.37
C ALA A 156 -7.59 -21.67 6.18
N LYS A 157 -7.83 -22.74 5.42
CA LYS A 157 -7.08 -23.04 4.20
C LYS A 157 -8.05 -23.00 3.03
N LYS A 158 -7.76 -22.18 2.03
CA LYS A 158 -8.52 -22.18 0.77
C LYS A 158 -7.70 -22.95 -0.26
N THR A 159 -8.25 -24.05 -0.76
CA THR A 159 -7.67 -24.85 -1.82
C THR A 159 -8.60 -24.81 -3.02
N SER A 160 -8.17 -24.21 -4.12
CA SER A 160 -8.86 -24.27 -5.40
C SER A 160 -7.84 -24.53 -6.50
N GLY A 161 -7.79 -25.77 -7.00
CA GLY A 161 -6.74 -26.22 -7.93
C GLY A 161 -5.34 -26.03 -7.37
N ASN A 162 -4.44 -25.41 -8.16
CA ASN A 162 -3.07 -25.10 -7.74
C ASN A 162 -2.95 -23.87 -6.80
N ASN A 163 -4.07 -23.17 -6.53
CA ASN A 163 -4.10 -22.02 -5.63
C ASN A 163 -4.44 -22.45 -4.21
N GLN A 164 -3.38 -22.74 -3.44
CA GLN A 164 -3.46 -22.95 -2.00
C GLN A 164 -3.15 -21.63 -1.28
N ARG A 165 -4.08 -21.16 -0.44
CA ARG A 165 -3.94 -19.93 0.35
C ARG A 165 -4.21 -20.17 1.82
N LEU A 166 -3.34 -19.62 2.67
CA LEU A 166 -3.60 -19.49 4.10
C LEU A 166 -4.49 -18.27 4.34
N ILE A 167 -5.64 -18.48 4.99
CA ILE A 167 -6.53 -17.40 5.40
C ILE A 167 -6.41 -17.27 6.92
N VAL A 168 -6.14 -16.06 7.38
CA VAL A 168 -6.04 -15.73 8.80
C VAL A 168 -7.12 -14.70 9.12
N GLU A 169 -8.07 -15.05 9.96
CA GLU A 169 -9.12 -14.13 10.41
C GLU A 169 -8.77 -13.66 11.82
N CYS A 170 -8.75 -12.35 12.02
CA CYS A 170 -8.40 -11.73 13.29
C CYS A 170 -9.49 -10.74 13.72
N GLN A 171 -9.89 -10.84 14.98
CA GLN A 171 -10.83 -9.90 15.60
C GLN A 171 -10.11 -9.01 16.59
N LEU A 172 -10.40 -7.71 16.55
CA LEU A 172 -9.85 -6.74 17.50
C LEU A 172 -10.74 -6.59 18.74
N LYS A 173 -10.13 -6.49 19.92
CA LYS A 173 -10.80 -6.30 21.21
C LYS A 173 -11.67 -5.05 21.28
N ASN A 174 -11.27 -3.99 20.59
CA ASN A 174 -11.94 -2.70 20.63
C ASN A 174 -12.28 -2.23 19.22
N LYS A 175 -13.56 -1.95 18.99
CA LYS A 175 -14.08 -1.44 17.71
C LYS A 175 -13.50 -0.08 17.34
N ASN A 176 -13.06 0.69 18.33
CA ASN A 176 -12.46 2.01 18.18
C ASN A 176 -10.93 1.97 18.03
N SER A 177 -10.33 0.81 17.74
CA SER A 177 -8.89 0.71 17.53
C SER A 177 -8.46 1.63 16.38
N ALA A 178 -7.39 2.41 16.57
CA ALA A 178 -6.89 3.26 15.50
C ALA A 178 -6.22 2.42 14.40
N LEU A 179 -6.75 2.48 13.18
CA LEU A 179 -6.26 1.71 12.02
C LEU A 179 -4.78 1.94 11.73
N ARG A 180 -4.34 3.20 11.68
CA ARG A 180 -2.95 3.54 11.30
C ARG A 180 -1.92 2.97 12.28
N PRO A 181 -2.00 3.24 13.61
CA PRO A 181 -1.10 2.62 14.58
C PRO A 181 -1.09 1.08 14.52
N PHE A 182 -2.26 0.47 14.33
CA PHE A 182 -2.36 -0.98 14.17
C PHE A 182 -1.65 -1.48 12.91
N ALA A 183 -1.88 -0.85 11.77
CA ALA A 183 -1.24 -1.20 10.50
C ALA A 183 0.28 -1.01 10.54
N ASP A 184 0.77 0.06 11.19
CA ASP A 184 2.20 0.31 11.37
C ASP A 184 2.85 -0.75 12.28
N GLU A 185 2.20 -1.11 13.39
CA GLU A 185 2.67 -2.19 14.28
C GLU A 185 2.65 -3.55 13.56
N LEU A 186 1.58 -3.86 12.82
CA LEU A 186 1.44 -5.07 12.02
C LEU A 186 2.54 -5.16 10.97
N TYR A 187 2.77 -4.09 10.21
CA TYR A 187 3.84 -4.03 9.21
C TYR A 187 5.22 -4.25 9.84
N LYS A 188 5.51 -3.56 10.95
CA LYS A 188 6.79 -3.70 11.65
C LYS A 188 7.02 -5.15 12.10
N ASN A 189 6.04 -5.71 12.82
CA ASN A 189 6.13 -7.07 13.32
C ASN A 189 6.22 -8.09 12.17
N TRP A 190 5.52 -7.84 11.05
CA TRP A 190 5.60 -8.66 9.86
C TRP A 190 7.00 -8.62 9.25
N ASN A 191 7.54 -7.43 8.99
CA ASN A 191 8.85 -7.27 8.35
C ASN A 191 10.00 -7.79 9.23
N ASP A 192 9.87 -7.76 10.56
CA ASP A 192 10.85 -8.37 11.47
C ASP A 192 10.89 -9.90 11.34
N LEU A 193 9.75 -10.53 11.01
CA LEU A 193 9.61 -11.98 10.90
C LEU A 193 9.81 -12.49 9.46
N PHE A 194 9.24 -11.78 8.49
CA PHE A 194 9.27 -12.04 7.06
C PHE A 194 9.74 -10.76 6.35
N PRO A 195 11.06 -10.57 6.21
CA PRO A 195 11.60 -9.38 5.54
C PRO A 195 11.09 -9.26 4.09
N LEU A 196 10.83 -8.04 3.62
CA LEU A 196 10.31 -7.78 2.26
C LEU A 196 11.24 -8.26 1.12
N LYS A 197 12.53 -8.51 1.40
CA LYS A 197 13.44 -9.10 0.42
C LYS A 197 13.07 -10.55 0.04
N ASP A 198 12.41 -11.26 0.95
CA ASP A 198 12.03 -12.67 0.82
C ASP A 198 10.50 -12.86 0.87
N SER A 199 9.75 -11.75 0.93
CA SER A 199 8.30 -11.77 1.04
C SER A 199 7.64 -10.58 0.36
N PHE A 200 6.42 -10.79 -0.09
CA PHE A 200 5.54 -9.79 -0.63
C PHE A 200 4.48 -9.45 0.42
N PHE A 201 4.16 -8.16 0.53
CA PHE A 201 3.23 -7.61 1.48
C PHE A 201 2.37 -6.55 0.78
N LYS A 202 1.09 -6.49 1.10
CA LYS A 202 0.18 -5.47 0.56
C LYS A 202 -1.03 -5.34 1.47
N ILE A 203 -1.33 -4.11 1.89
CA ILE A 203 -2.52 -3.83 2.70
C ILE A 203 -3.60 -3.22 1.81
N LYS A 204 -4.83 -3.69 1.99
CA LYS A 204 -6.05 -2.98 1.61
C LYS A 204 -6.88 -2.67 2.84
N THR A 205 -7.59 -1.57 2.78
CA THR A 205 -8.44 -1.09 3.87
C THR A 205 -9.84 -0.83 3.32
N TYR A 206 -10.84 -1.23 4.09
CA TYR A 206 -12.24 -1.03 3.78
C TYR A 206 -12.90 -0.33 4.96
N TRP A 207 -13.62 0.74 4.68
CA TRP A 207 -14.28 1.56 5.68
C TRP A 207 -15.79 1.34 5.64
N TYR A 208 -16.39 1.25 6.81
CA TYR A 208 -17.83 1.14 7.04
C TYR A 208 -18.25 2.19 8.08
N GLU A 209 -19.55 2.39 8.29
CA GLU A 209 -20.08 3.46 9.16
C GLU A 209 -19.41 3.51 10.55
N ASP A 210 -19.32 2.37 11.25
CA ASP A 210 -18.72 2.26 12.59
C ASP A 210 -17.60 1.20 12.68
N SER A 211 -17.06 0.74 11.55
CA SER A 211 -16.02 -0.30 11.54
C SER A 211 -15.07 -0.17 10.37
N PHE A 212 -13.93 -0.85 10.46
CA PHE A 212 -13.03 -1.03 9.33
C PHE A 212 -12.64 -2.49 9.22
N GLU A 213 -12.20 -2.86 8.02
CA GLU A 213 -11.52 -4.11 7.76
C GLU A 213 -10.17 -3.80 7.12
N LEU A 214 -9.11 -4.42 7.63
CA LEU A 214 -7.79 -4.42 7.02
C LEU A 214 -7.55 -5.80 6.46
N GLU A 215 -7.27 -5.87 5.16
CA GLU A 215 -6.87 -7.11 4.48
C GLU A 215 -5.40 -7.00 4.08
N LEU A 216 -4.55 -7.80 4.71
CA LEU A 216 -3.14 -7.96 4.39
C LEU A 216 -3.01 -9.16 3.45
N PHE A 217 -2.49 -8.94 2.25
CA PHE A 217 -2.09 -9.98 1.32
C PHE A 217 -0.60 -10.24 1.50
N PHE A 218 -0.22 -11.52 1.50
CA PHE A 218 1.17 -11.90 1.61
C PHE A 218 1.56 -13.04 0.70
N ALA A 219 2.81 -13.02 0.28
CA ALA A 219 3.50 -14.17 -0.27
C ALA A 219 4.87 -14.32 0.41
N ILE A 220 5.25 -15.52 0.83
CA ILE A 220 6.52 -15.79 1.52
C ILE A 220 7.24 -16.88 0.72
N CYS A 221 8.51 -16.65 0.40
CA CYS A 221 9.36 -17.64 -0.25
C CYS A 221 10.32 -18.26 0.76
N ASP A 222 10.43 -19.59 0.73
CA ASP A 222 11.58 -20.29 1.31
C ASP A 222 12.46 -20.78 0.16
N HIS A 223 13.47 -19.97 -0.12
CA HIS A 223 14.42 -20.20 -1.20
C HIS A 223 15.30 -21.44 -0.98
N ASN A 224 15.46 -21.91 0.26
CA ASN A 224 16.28 -23.11 0.53
C ASN A 224 15.55 -24.38 0.10
N ASN A 225 14.23 -24.40 0.26
CA ASN A 225 13.39 -25.55 -0.06
C ASN A 225 12.63 -25.39 -1.39
N ASN A 226 12.76 -24.25 -2.07
CA ASN A 226 11.97 -23.88 -3.25
C ASN A 226 10.47 -24.05 -3.00
N ILE A 227 9.99 -23.49 -1.89
CA ILE A 227 8.55 -23.49 -1.57
C ILE A 227 8.05 -22.07 -1.37
N TYR A 228 6.76 -21.87 -1.61
CA TYR A 228 6.10 -20.60 -1.35
C TYR A 228 4.80 -20.76 -0.58
N ILE A 229 4.44 -19.72 0.18
CA ILE A 229 3.16 -19.57 0.85
C ILE A 229 2.50 -18.30 0.35
N THR A 230 1.25 -18.40 -0.08
CA THR A 230 0.41 -17.23 -0.30
C THR A 230 -0.72 -17.23 0.70
N GLY A 231 -1.20 -16.05 1.06
CA GLY A 231 -2.32 -15.95 1.99
C GLY A 231 -2.85 -14.54 2.13
N SER A 232 -3.97 -14.45 2.86
CA SER A 232 -4.50 -13.19 3.33
C SER A 232 -4.80 -13.24 4.81
N MET A 233 -4.66 -12.10 5.46
CA MET A 233 -5.03 -11.86 6.85
C MET A 233 -6.09 -10.76 6.86
N ILE A 234 -7.26 -11.11 7.36
CA ILE A 234 -8.42 -10.21 7.47
C ILE A 234 -8.53 -9.82 8.93
N VAL A 235 -8.29 -8.55 9.23
CA VAL A 235 -8.44 -7.97 10.55
C VAL A 235 -9.70 -7.14 10.57
N SER A 236 -10.65 -7.51 11.41
CA SER A 236 -11.95 -6.86 11.52
C SER A 236 -12.17 -6.29 12.91
N THR A 237 -12.92 -5.18 12.95
CA THR A 237 -13.51 -4.62 14.18
C THR A 237 -14.97 -5.02 14.40
N ARG A 238 -15.52 -5.90 13.55
CA ARG A 238 -16.95 -6.28 13.57
C ARG A 238 -17.27 -7.34 14.62
#